data_AF-A0A926BX04-F1
#
_entry.id   AF-A0A926BX04-F1
#
_cell.length_a   1.000
_cell.length_b   1.000
_cell.length_c   1.000
_cell.angle_alpha   90.00
_cell.angle_beta   90.00
_cell.angle_gamma   90.00
#
_symmetry.space_group_name_H-M   'P 1'
#
loop_
_entity.id
_entity.type
_entity.pdbx_description
1 polymer ?
#
loop_
_entity_poly.entity_id
_entity_poly.type
_entity_poly.pdbx_seq_one_letter_code
_entity_poly.pdbx_strand_id
1 'polypeptide(L)'
;MQRFTLPQPTKLRIIAVGEISPTNHQTWDWGWIEDEAGKKIWEMGWTNSRAAGREAKIRSADTTLVLPTGNYRLQYKSDDGYSYQGWGNLPPDIALYGITLFKP
;
A
#
# COMPACT_ATOMS: atom_id res chain seq x y z
N MET A 1 6.74 9.07 -3.03
CA MET A 1 7.71 8.70 -1.98
C MET A 1 7.59 9.65 -0.80
N GLN A 2 7.43 9.12 0.41
CA GLN A 2 7.51 9.87 1.67
C GLN A 2 8.55 9.22 2.59
N ARG A 3 9.38 10.01 3.27
CA ARG A 3 10.40 9.50 4.22
C ARG A 3 9.93 9.69 5.66
N PHE A 4 10.31 8.77 6.55
CA PHE A 4 10.07 8.89 7.98
C PHE A 4 11.19 8.20 8.79
N THR A 5 11.39 8.66 10.02
CA THR A 5 12.40 8.14 10.94
C THR A 5 11.70 7.67 12.22
N LEU A 6 12.11 6.50 12.71
CA LEU A 6 11.65 5.95 13.97
C LEU A 6 12.80 6.02 14.98
N PRO A 7 12.69 6.80 16.08
CA PRO A 7 13.76 6.91 17.07
C PRO A 7 13.85 5.69 18.00
N GLN A 8 12.80 4.88 18.04
CA GLN A 8 12.68 3.66 18.86
C GLN A 8 11.85 2.60 18.11
N PRO A 9 11.92 1.33 18.52
CA PRO A 9 11.03 0.30 18.00
C PRO A 9 9.57 0.76 18.08
N THR A 10 8.88 0.79 16.94
CA THR A 10 7.53 1.36 16.83
C THR A 10 6.61 0.41 16.11
N LYS A 11 5.45 0.15 16.71
CA LYS A 11 4.33 -0.55 16.07
C LYS A 11 3.61 0.42 15.14
N LEU A 12 3.45 0.06 13.87
CA LEU A 12 2.78 0.85 12.86
C LEU A 12 1.65 0.04 12.22
N ARG A 13 0.48 0.65 12.09
CA ARG A 13 -0.61 0.10 11.26
C ARG A 13 -0.46 0.65 9.85
N ILE A 14 -0.48 -0.24 8.87
CA ILE A 14 -0.37 0.05 7.44
C ILE A 14 -1.76 -0.18 6.85
N ILE A 15 -2.30 0.84 6.19
CA ILE A 15 -3.50 0.70 5.35
C ILE A 15 -3.11 1.06 3.93
N ALA A 16 -3.31 0.13 3.00
CA ALA A 16 -3.02 0.31 1.59
C ALA A 16 -4.20 -0.18 0.73
N VAL A 17 -4.51 0.54 -0.34
CA VAL A 17 -5.53 0.20 -1.33
C VAL A 17 -4.97 0.43 -2.72
N GLY A 18 -5.23 -0.51 -3.63
CA GLY A 18 -4.78 -0.41 -5.02
C GLY A 18 -5.21 -1.59 -5.88
N GLU A 19 -4.85 -1.54 -7.16
CA GLU A 19 -5.14 -2.55 -8.17
C GLU A 19 -3.99 -3.57 -8.28
N ILE A 20 -4.26 -4.79 -7.84
CA ILE A 20 -3.29 -5.90 -7.74
C ILE A 20 -3.82 -7.10 -8.51
N SER A 21 -3.00 -7.64 -9.42
CA SER A 21 -3.32 -8.92 -10.08
C SER A 21 -3.01 -10.12 -9.17
N PRO A 22 -3.79 -11.22 -9.25
CA PRO A 22 -3.41 -12.51 -8.68
C PRO A 22 -2.19 -13.12 -9.35
N THR A 23 -1.89 -12.71 -10.59
CA THR A 23 -0.67 -13.10 -11.30
C THR A 23 0.43 -12.09 -11.00
N ASN A 24 1.58 -12.61 -10.61
CA ASN A 24 2.79 -11.95 -10.13
C ASN A 24 3.46 -10.97 -11.11
N HIS A 25 2.84 -10.68 -12.25
CA HIS A 25 3.46 -9.96 -13.36
C HIS A 25 2.82 -8.59 -13.63
N GLN A 26 1.67 -8.26 -13.04
CA GLN A 26 0.98 -6.98 -13.30
C GLN A 26 0.34 -6.44 -12.02
N THR A 27 1.06 -5.56 -11.32
CA THR A 27 0.47 -4.65 -10.34
C THR A 27 0.44 -3.27 -10.97
N TRP A 28 -0.71 -2.61 -10.88
CA TRP A 28 -0.94 -1.30 -11.48
C TRP A 28 -0.80 -0.22 -10.41
N ASP A 29 -1.52 -0.41 -9.29
CA ASP A 29 -1.48 0.49 -8.15
C ASP A 29 -1.19 -0.27 -6.86
N TRP A 30 -0.07 0.02 -6.21
CA TRP A 30 0.34 -0.68 -4.99
C TRP A 30 1.33 0.12 -4.14
N GLY A 31 1.37 -0.22 -2.85
CA GLY A 31 2.24 0.41 -1.87
C GLY A 31 3.22 -0.56 -1.22
N TRP A 32 4.37 -0.03 -0.81
CA TRP A 32 5.39 -0.78 -0.07
C TRP A 32 6.19 0.13 0.87
N ILE A 33 6.92 -0.48 1.78
CA ILE A 33 7.86 0.20 2.69
C ILE A 33 9.27 -0.31 2.38
N GLU A 34 10.22 0.61 2.26
CA GLU A 34 11.64 0.32 2.13
C GLU A 34 12.40 0.73 3.40
N ASP A 35 13.42 -0.04 3.75
CA ASP A 35 14.44 0.42 4.69
C ASP A 35 15.41 1.41 4.04
N GLU A 36 16.40 1.86 4.82
CA GLU A 36 17.41 2.82 4.36
C GLU A 36 18.21 2.30 3.16
N ALA A 37 18.49 0.98 3.11
CA ALA A 37 19.20 0.32 2.02
C ALA A 37 18.33 0.13 0.76
N GLY A 38 17.04 0.48 0.81
CA GLY A 38 16.09 0.30 -0.30
C GLY A 38 15.50 -1.11 -0.37
N LYS A 39 15.71 -1.95 0.65
CA LYS A 39 15.08 -3.27 0.71
C LYS A 39 13.61 -3.10 1.09
N LYS A 40 12.72 -3.72 0.31
CA LYS A 40 11.30 -3.81 0.67
C LYS A 40 11.12 -4.66 1.92
N ILE A 41 10.67 -4.05 3.01
CA ILE A 41 10.40 -4.73 4.28
C ILE A 41 8.93 -5.10 4.44
N TRP A 42 8.07 -4.47 3.64
CA TRP A 42 6.67 -4.84 3.47
C TRP A 42 6.22 -4.37 2.08
N GLU A 43 5.42 -5.19 1.39
CA GLU A 43 4.83 -4.85 0.09
C GLU A 43 3.41 -5.40 0.02
N MET A 44 2.48 -4.58 -0.45
CA MET A 44 1.12 -5.00 -0.73
C MET A 44 1.11 -6.00 -1.90
N GLY A 45 0.41 -7.11 -1.73
CA GLY A 45 0.27 -8.15 -2.74
C GLY A 45 -1.05 -8.91 -2.59
N TRP A 46 -1.30 -9.84 -3.51
CA TRP A 46 -2.56 -10.59 -3.56
C TRP A 46 -2.83 -11.40 -2.28
N THR A 47 -1.79 -12.06 -1.76
CA THR A 47 -1.87 -12.98 -0.63
C THR A 47 -2.02 -12.28 0.73
N ASN A 48 -1.62 -11.02 0.84
CA ASN A 48 -1.68 -10.23 2.08
C ASN A 48 -2.70 -9.08 2.01
N SER A 49 -3.65 -9.17 1.09
CA SER A 49 -4.74 -8.22 0.90
C SER A 49 -6.07 -8.94 0.73
N ARG A 50 -7.17 -8.19 0.78
CA ARG A 50 -8.55 -8.64 0.53
C ARG A 50 -9.22 -7.77 -0.53
N ALA A 51 -10.26 -8.25 -1.19
CA ALA A 51 -11.04 -7.43 -2.11
C ALA A 51 -11.60 -6.18 -1.38
N ALA A 52 -11.57 -5.03 -2.04
CA ALA A 52 -11.89 -3.71 -1.49
C ALA A 52 -12.82 -2.88 -2.39
N GLY A 53 -13.56 -3.56 -3.25
CA GLY A 53 -14.53 -2.98 -4.16
C GLY A 53 -15.23 -4.09 -4.95
N ARG A 54 -15.92 -3.70 -6.03
CA ARG A 54 -16.71 -4.63 -6.86
C ARG A 54 -15.86 -5.53 -7.75
N GLU A 55 -14.63 -5.11 -8.05
CA GLU A 55 -13.70 -5.88 -8.86
C GLU A 55 -12.65 -6.57 -7.97
N ALA A 56 -12.40 -7.86 -8.20
CA ALA A 56 -11.52 -8.68 -7.36
C ALA A 56 -10.07 -8.17 -7.29
N LYS A 57 -9.64 -7.44 -8.33
CA LYS A 57 -8.33 -6.80 -8.46
C LYS A 57 -8.17 -5.54 -7.60
N ILE A 58 -9.27 -4.93 -7.16
CA ILE A 58 -9.22 -3.82 -6.21
C ILE A 58 -9.03 -4.42 -4.83
N ARG A 59 -7.86 -4.19 -4.25
CA ARG A 59 -7.42 -4.83 -3.01
C ARG A 59 -7.23 -3.82 -1.90
N SER A 60 -7.36 -4.27 -0.66
CA SER A 60 -6.95 -3.55 0.55
C SER A 60 -6.08 -4.43 1.43
N ALA A 61 -5.00 -3.87 1.94
CA ALA A 61 -4.20 -4.45 3.01
C ALA A 61 -4.36 -3.57 4.27
N ASP A 62 -4.66 -4.22 5.39
CA ASP A 62 -4.73 -3.60 6.71
C ASP A 62 -3.96 -4.50 7.67
N THR A 63 -2.74 -4.10 7.99
CA THR A 63 -1.82 -4.93 8.76
C THR A 63 -1.02 -4.10 9.74
N THR A 64 -0.38 -4.76 10.69
CA THR A 64 0.49 -4.12 11.66
C THR A 64 1.88 -4.72 11.60
N LEU A 65 2.90 -3.86 11.62
CA LEU A 65 4.31 -4.23 11.62
C LEU A 65 5.00 -3.53 12.80
N VAL A 66 5.94 -4.22 13.46
CA VAL A 66 6.87 -3.57 14.39
C VAL A 66 8.17 -3.32 13.64
N LEU A 67 8.55 -2.06 13.50
CA LEU A 67 9.80 -1.66 12.89
C LEU A 67 10.80 -1.24 13.96
N PRO A 68 12.08 -1.64 13.85
CA PRO A 68 13.12 -1.13 14.75
C PRO A 68 13.37 0.37 14.54
N THR A 69 14.25 0.95 15.35
CA THR A 69 14.81 2.28 15.09
C THR A 69 15.44 2.31 13.70
N GLY A 70 15.17 3.36 12.93
CA GLY A 70 15.76 3.51 11.59
C GLY A 70 15.06 4.53 10.70
N ASN A 71 15.59 4.67 9.50
CA ASN A 71 15.06 5.49 8.43
C ASN A 71 14.34 4.61 7.40
N TYR A 72 13.17 5.08 6.97
CA TYR A 72 12.27 4.32 6.09
C TYR A 72 11.69 5.20 5.00
N ARG A 73 11.23 4.55 3.93
CA ARG A 73 10.51 5.19 2.82
C ARG A 73 9.18 4.50 2.62
N LEU A 74 8.12 5.29 2.64
CA LEU A 74 6.80 4.89 2.21
C LEU A 74 6.65 5.18 0.72
N GLN A 75 6.32 4.15 -0.05
CA GLN A 75 6.25 4.20 -1.50
C GLN A 75 4.87 3.77 -1.96
N TYR A 76 4.42 4.42 -3.03
CA TYR A 76 3.23 4.04 -3.77
C TYR A 76 3.52 4.27 -5.25
N LYS A 77 3.15 3.29 -6.07
CA LYS A 77 3.16 3.42 -7.52
C LYS A 77 1.73 3.30 -7.99
N SER A 78 1.38 4.15 -8.94
CA SER A 78 0.15 4.07 -9.70
C SER A 78 0.50 4.20 -11.18
N ASP A 79 -0.18 3.45 -12.03
CA ASP A 79 -0.14 3.70 -13.46
C ASP A 79 -1.42 4.42 -13.91
N ASP A 80 -1.28 5.21 -14.97
CA ASP A 80 -2.19 6.31 -15.32
C ASP A 80 -3.58 5.84 -15.84
N GLY A 81 -3.98 4.60 -15.56
CA GLY A 81 -5.24 3.99 -15.99
C GLY A 81 -6.46 4.38 -15.15
N TYR A 82 -6.26 4.85 -13.92
CA TYR A 82 -7.32 5.32 -13.01
C TYR A 82 -6.95 6.66 -12.39
N SER A 83 -6.88 7.71 -13.20
CA SER A 83 -6.89 9.08 -12.68
C SER A 83 -8.27 9.38 -12.06
N TYR A 84 -8.30 10.22 -11.02
CA TYR A 84 -9.49 10.63 -10.24
C TYR A 84 -10.67 11.17 -11.08
N GLN A 85 -10.48 11.39 -12.39
CA GLN A 85 -11.48 11.90 -13.33
C GLN A 85 -11.95 10.87 -14.39
N GLY A 86 -11.47 9.62 -14.33
CA GLY A 86 -11.79 8.56 -15.29
C GLY A 86 -12.61 7.41 -14.69
N TRP A 87 -13.67 7.71 -13.93
CA TRP A 87 -14.58 6.69 -13.38
C TRP A 87 -15.38 6.00 -14.50
N GLY A 88 -14.74 5.09 -15.22
CA GLY A 88 -15.42 4.04 -15.99
C GLY A 88 -15.98 2.94 -15.11
N ASN A 89 -15.43 2.75 -13.90
CA ASN A 89 -15.86 1.78 -12.90
C ASN A 89 -15.78 2.38 -11.49
N LEU A 90 -16.93 2.32 -10.79
CA LEU A 90 -17.29 2.93 -9.49
C LEU A 90 -16.24 2.89 -8.36
N PRO A 91 -16.29 3.85 -7.40
CA PRO A 91 -15.33 3.97 -6.29
C PRO A 91 -15.11 2.72 -5.46
N PRO A 92 -13.88 2.48 -4.98
CA PRO A 92 -13.67 1.50 -3.92
C PRO A 92 -14.58 1.85 -2.75
N ASP A 93 -15.08 0.83 -2.06
CA ASP A 93 -15.95 1.00 -0.88
C ASP A 93 -15.18 1.62 0.31
N ILE A 94 -13.86 1.81 0.15
CA ILE A 94 -12.96 2.47 1.08
C ILE A 94 -12.58 3.83 0.49
N ALA A 95 -12.74 4.90 1.28
CA ALA A 95 -12.39 6.28 0.88
C ALA A 95 -10.88 6.55 0.68
N LEU A 96 -10.05 5.51 0.57
CA LEU A 96 -8.61 5.58 0.40
C LEU A 96 -8.23 4.83 -0.89
N TYR A 97 -7.49 5.50 -1.76
CA TYR A 97 -6.67 4.89 -2.80
C TYR A 97 -5.24 5.38 -2.58
N GLY A 98 -4.29 4.48 -2.33
CA GLY A 98 -2.97 4.87 -1.83
C GLY A 98 -2.50 4.02 -0.65
N ILE A 99 -1.51 4.54 0.07
CA ILE A 99 -0.95 3.93 1.27
C ILE A 99 -0.79 4.97 2.38
N THR A 100 -1.08 4.58 3.61
CA THR A 100 -0.91 5.41 4.80
C THR A 100 -0.39 4.60 5.99
N LEU A 101 0.23 5.30 6.93
CA LEU A 101 0.75 4.76 8.17
C LEU A 101 0.09 5.45 9.37
N PHE A 102 -0.37 4.65 10.32
CA PHE A 102 -0.83 5.13 11.61
C PHE A 102 0.09 4.62 12.71
N LYS A 103 0.41 5.52 13.64
CA LYS A 103 0.97 5.15 14.93
C LYS A 103 -0.21 4.98 15.90
N PRO A 104 -0.57 3.75 16.29
CA PRO A 104 -1.62 3.51 17.29
C PRO A 104 -1.20 4.02 18.68
#